data_AF-A0A4T0B5T4-F1
#
_entry.id   AF-A0A4T0B5T4-F1
#
_cell.length_a   1.000
_cell.length_b   1.000
_cell.length_c   1.000
_cell.angle_alpha   90.00
_cell.angle_beta   90.00
_cell.angle_gamma   90.00
#
_symmetry.space_group_name_H-M   'P 1'
#
loop_
_entity.id
_entity.type
_entity.pdbx_description
1 polymer ?
#
loop_
_entity_poly.entity_id
_entity_poly.type
_entity_poly.pdbx_seq_one_letter_code
_entity_poly.pdbx_strand_id
1 'polypeptide(L)'
;MFSPIKGKYKDKLYELCQLNDSEPTKKKDFCRLYHEARKETFKPSNYETAFKKAGLVPFDPQSVINRPEVIKQPPQPREPQPDDLPPCIYDAKALEKDLYHLDKERGACDTHGED
;
A
#
# COMPACT_ATOMS: atom_id res chain seq x y z
N MET A 1 1.65 -8.66 8.81
CA MET A 1 1.45 -7.68 9.91
C MET A 1 0.20 -6.83 9.75
N PHE A 2 -0.26 -6.54 8.51
CA PHE A 2 -1.42 -5.66 8.27
C PHE A 2 -2.81 -6.32 8.42
N SER A 3 -2.91 -7.64 8.31
CA SER A 3 -4.20 -8.34 8.38
C SER A 3 -4.92 -8.19 9.73
N PRO A 4 -4.23 -8.31 10.90
CA PRO A 4 -4.89 -8.15 12.20
C PRO A 4 -5.47 -6.75 12.42
N ILE A 5 -4.71 -5.69 12.10
CA ILE A 5 -5.19 -4.30 12.26
C ILE A 5 -6.33 -3.97 11.29
N LYS A 6 -6.27 -4.51 10.06
CA LYS A 6 -7.35 -4.36 9.07
C LYS A 6 -8.65 -5.01 9.55
N GLY A 7 -8.56 -6.18 10.17
CA GLY A 7 -9.71 -6.86 10.79
C GLY A 7 -10.34 -6.00 11.89
N LYS A 8 -9.54 -5.59 12.88
CA LYS A 8 -10.03 -4.77 14.00
C LYS A 8 -10.59 -3.42 13.58
N TYR A 9 -10.00 -2.78 12.58
CA TYR A 9 -10.55 -1.56 12.01
C TYR A 9 -11.94 -1.80 11.38
N LYS A 10 -12.10 -2.89 10.63
CA LYS A 10 -13.39 -3.25 10.03
C LYS A 10 -14.45 -3.53 11.09
N ASP A 11 -14.12 -4.28 12.13
CA ASP A 11 -15.05 -4.58 13.22
C ASP A 11 -15.61 -3.28 13.84
N LYS A 12 -14.71 -2.34 14.16
CA LYS A 12 -15.06 -1.02 14.70
C LYS A 12 -15.85 -0.15 13.71
N LEU A 13 -15.54 -0.26 12.42
CA LEU A 13 -16.29 0.44 11.38
C LEU A 13 -17.73 -0.09 11.28
N TYR A 14 -17.91 -1.41 11.33
CA TYR A 14 -19.24 -2.02 11.32
C TYR A 14 -20.06 -1.68 12.57
N GLU A 15 -19.43 -1.64 13.74
CA GLU A 15 -20.07 -1.19 14.99
C GLU A 15 -20.53 0.27 14.86
N LEU A 16 -19.67 1.15 14.35
CA LEU A 16 -20.03 2.56 14.12
C LEU A 16 -21.18 2.72 13.13
N CYS A 17 -21.19 1.94 12.04
CA CYS A 17 -22.28 1.95 11.06
C CYS A 17 -23.60 1.44 11.64
N GLN A 18 -23.57 0.42 12.51
CA GLN A 18 -24.78 -0.08 13.18
C GLN A 18 -25.39 0.93 14.15
N LEU A 19 -24.57 1.79 14.76
CA LEU A 19 -25.04 2.82 15.70
C LEU A 19 -25.54 4.09 15.00
N ASN A 20 -25.10 4.34 13.76
CA ASN A 20 -25.43 5.54 13.00
C ASN A 20 -26.26 5.18 11.77
N ASP A 21 -27.58 5.06 11.94
CA ASP A 21 -28.56 4.62 10.94
C ASP A 21 -28.66 5.49 9.66
N SER A 22 -27.90 6.58 9.52
CA SER A 22 -27.96 7.47 8.33
C SER A 22 -26.78 8.43 8.10
N GLU A 23 -25.81 8.55 9.01
CA GLU A 23 -24.65 9.43 8.75
C GLU A 23 -23.51 8.67 8.04
N PRO A 24 -23.02 9.16 6.88
CA PRO A 24 -21.83 8.61 6.26
C PRO A 24 -20.63 8.73 7.20
N THR A 25 -19.80 7.68 7.28
CA THR A 25 -18.55 7.70 8.04
C THR A 25 -17.65 8.84 7.54
N LYS A 26 -17.28 9.76 8.44
CA LYS A 26 -16.49 10.94 8.10
C LYS A 26 -15.01 10.59 8.18
N LYS A 27 -14.15 11.35 7.49
CA LYS A 27 -12.69 11.19 7.55
C LYS A 27 -12.14 11.28 8.99
N LYS A 28 -12.82 12.01 9.89
CA LYS A 28 -12.47 12.10 11.31
C LYS A 28 -12.64 10.76 12.04
N ASP A 29 -13.61 9.94 11.63
CA ASP A 29 -13.83 8.62 12.20
C ASP A 29 -12.68 7.67 11.86
N PHE A 30 -12.11 7.77 10.65
CA PHE A 30 -10.96 6.96 10.26
C PHE A 30 -9.80 7.09 11.26
N CYS A 31 -9.37 8.32 11.59
CA CYS A 31 -8.24 8.54 12.49
C CYS A 31 -8.50 7.95 13.88
N ARG A 32 -9.71 8.11 14.40
CA ARG A 32 -10.11 7.56 15.71
C ARG A 32 -10.14 6.03 15.68
N LEU A 33 -10.91 5.45 14.75
CA LEU A 33 -11.10 4.00 14.65
C LEU A 33 -9.79 3.27 14.37
N TYR A 34 -8.95 3.83 13.49
CA TYR A 34 -7.63 3.27 13.19
C TYR A 34 -6.71 3.33 14.41
N HIS A 35 -6.70 4.44 15.16
CA HIS A 35 -5.91 4.55 16.38
C HIS A 35 -6.31 3.51 17.43
N GLU A 36 -7.61 3.31 17.64
CA GLU A 36 -8.11 2.29 18.57
C GLU A 36 -7.77 0.88 18.09
N ALA A 37 -8.02 0.57 16.81
CA ALA A 37 -7.67 -0.72 16.22
C ALA A 37 -6.17 -1.01 16.35
N ARG A 38 -5.33 0.02 16.19
CA ARG A 38 -3.88 -0.05 16.38
C ARG A 38 -3.53 -0.41 17.82
N LYS A 39 -4.09 0.30 18.82
CA LYS A 39 -3.87 0.01 20.25
C LYS A 39 -4.26 -1.41 20.63
N GLU A 40 -5.38 -1.89 20.10
CA GLU A 40 -5.88 -3.23 20.41
C GLU A 40 -5.06 -4.34 19.73
N THR A 41 -4.62 -4.10 18.49
CA THR A 41 -3.86 -5.06 17.69
C THR A 41 -2.42 -5.20 18.18
N PHE A 42 -1.80 -4.08 18.54
CA PHE A 42 -0.38 -4.03 18.81
C PHE A 42 -0.07 -4.04 20.30
N LYS A 43 -0.18 -5.23 20.88
CA LYS A 43 0.18 -5.49 22.28
C LYS A 43 1.66 -5.89 22.39
N PRO A 44 2.33 -5.63 23.54
CA PRO A 44 3.71 -6.05 23.78
C PRO A 44 3.97 -7.53 23.44
N SER A 45 3.04 -8.42 23.82
CA SER A 45 3.08 -9.85 23.51
C SER A 45 3.19 -10.17 22.00
N ASN A 46 2.56 -9.33 21.16
CA ASN A 46 2.55 -9.52 19.71
C ASN A 46 3.89 -9.08 19.09
N TYR A 47 4.51 -8.05 19.67
CA TYR A 47 5.83 -7.59 19.25
C TYR A 47 6.93 -8.54 19.70
N GLU A 48 6.89 -9.03 20.94
CA GLU A 48 7.87 -10.00 21.44
C GLU A 48 7.96 -11.23 20.54
N THR A 49 6.80 -11.76 20.13
CA THR A 49 6.75 -12.89 19.20
C THR A 49 7.36 -12.52 17.84
N ALA A 50 7.13 -11.30 17.36
CA ALA A 50 7.70 -10.82 16.11
C ALA A 50 9.23 -10.65 16.20
N PHE A 51 9.75 -10.05 17.29
CA PHE A 51 11.18 -9.91 17.53
C PHE A 51 11.88 -11.25 17.71
N LYS A 52 11.24 -12.19 18.42
CA LYS A 52 11.74 -13.57 18.53
C LYS A 52 11.75 -14.28 17.18
N LYS A 53 10.69 -14.14 16.39
CA LYS A 53 10.66 -14.67 15.01
C LYS A 53 11.66 -13.99 14.09
N ALA A 54 12.09 -12.77 14.37
CA ALA A 54 13.16 -12.10 13.64
C ALA A 54 14.55 -12.49 14.14
N GLY A 55 14.66 -13.35 15.16
CA GLY A 55 15.95 -13.71 15.76
C GLY A 55 16.63 -12.54 16.48
N LEU A 56 15.87 -11.52 16.86
CA LEU A 56 16.39 -10.29 17.48
C LEU A 56 16.38 -10.37 19.01
N VAL A 57 15.32 -10.94 19.59
CA VAL A 57 15.15 -11.04 21.05
C VAL A 57 14.63 -12.42 21.46
N PRO A 58 15.46 -13.27 22.11
CA PRO A 58 16.92 -13.12 22.24
C PRO A 58 17.59 -13.12 20.86
N PHE A 59 18.83 -12.60 20.78
CA PHE A 59 19.59 -12.55 19.54
C PHE A 59 20.00 -13.97 19.10
N ASP A 60 19.34 -14.47 18.06
CA ASP A 60 19.56 -15.78 17.44
C ASP A 60 19.28 -15.68 15.93
N PRO A 61 20.24 -15.12 15.15
CA PRO A 61 20.09 -14.99 13.71
C PRO A 61 20.05 -16.34 12.99
N GLN A 62 20.64 -17.40 13.56
CA GLN A 62 20.66 -18.73 12.95
C GLN A 62 19.26 -19.34 12.87
N SER A 63 18.39 -19.05 13.85
CA SER A 63 16.97 -19.43 13.80
C SER A 63 16.19 -18.85 12.61
N VAL A 64 16.71 -17.80 11.96
CA VAL A 64 16.12 -17.17 10.77
C VAL A 64 16.79 -17.68 9.52
N ILE A 65 18.13 -17.72 9.49
CA ILE A 65 18.92 -18.17 8.34
C ILE A 65 18.61 -19.63 7.98
N ASN A 66 18.46 -20.50 8.99
CA ASN A 66 18.23 -21.92 8.78
C ASN A 66 16.78 -22.28 8.43
N ARG A 67 15.91 -21.29 8.20
CA ARG A 67 14.50 -21.54 7.87
C ARG A 67 14.36 -22.11 6.47
N PRO A 68 13.53 -23.14 6.27
CA PRO A 68 13.33 -23.73 4.95
C PRO A 68 12.77 -22.72 3.96
N GLU A 69 11.99 -21.73 4.40
CA GLU A 69 11.48 -20.65 3.55
C GLU A 69 12.56 -19.69 3.05
N VAL A 70 13.67 -19.55 3.80
CA VAL A 70 14.82 -18.69 3.44
C VAL A 70 15.81 -19.47 2.58
N ILE A 71 16.03 -20.75 2.90
CA ILE A 71 16.94 -21.62 2.15
C ILE A 71 16.35 -21.99 0.78
N LYS A 72 15.03 -22.20 0.69
CA LYS A 72 14.37 -22.45 -0.58
C LYS A 72 14.39 -21.18 -1.39
N GLN A 73 15.17 -21.18 -2.46
CA GLN A 73 15.14 -20.13 -3.45
C GLN A 73 13.71 -20.05 -4.02
N PRO A 74 13.00 -18.91 -3.88
CA PRO A 74 11.71 -18.77 -4.53
C PRO A 74 11.91 -18.95 -6.04
N PRO A 75 10.95 -19.57 -6.75
CA PRO A 75 11.01 -19.65 -8.20
C PRO A 75 11.22 -18.24 -8.72
N GLN A 76 12.29 -18.04 -9.50
CA GLN A 76 12.59 -16.72 -10.04
C GLN A 76 11.39 -16.25 -10.86
N PRO A 77 10.92 -15.00 -10.66
CA PRO A 77 9.94 -14.41 -11.54
C PRO A 77 10.48 -14.53 -12.96
N ARG A 78 9.74 -15.24 -13.82
CA ARG A 78 10.08 -15.32 -15.24
C ARG A 78 10.01 -13.90 -15.79
N GLU A 79 11.02 -13.47 -16.54
CA GLU A 79 10.94 -12.18 -17.23
C GLU A 79 9.69 -12.17 -18.12
N PRO A 80 8.82 -11.14 -18.01
CA PRO A 80 7.62 -11.05 -18.82
C PRO A 80 8.00 -11.16 -20.29
N GLN A 81 7.52 -12.20 -20.98
CA GLN A 81 7.70 -12.26 -22.42
C GLN A 81 6.79 -11.21 -23.07
N PRO A 82 7.10 -10.73 -24.28
CA PRO A 82 6.26 -9.78 -25.01
C PRO A 82 4.79 -10.25 -25.11
N ASP A 83 4.56 -11.56 -25.15
CA ASP A 83 3.24 -12.18 -25.22
C ASP A 83 2.47 -12.18 -23.88
N ASP A 84 3.17 -12.02 -22.75
CA ASP A 84 2.58 -11.97 -21.40
C ASP A 84 2.10 -10.56 -21.02
N LEU A 85 2.50 -9.54 -21.79
CA LEU A 85 2.07 -8.17 -21.55
C LEU A 85 0.63 -8.01 -22.04
N PRO A 86 -0.26 -7.40 -21.23
CA PRO A 86 -1.57 -7.01 -21.73
C PRO A 86 -1.37 -6.10 -22.96
N PRO A 87 -2.25 -6.21 -23.98
CA PRO A 87 -2.17 -5.35 -25.15
C PRO A 87 -2.00 -3.90 -24.69
N CYS A 88 -0.96 -3.24 -25.20
CA CYS A 88 -0.68 -1.84 -24.90
C CYS A 88 -1.96 -1.04 -25.18
N ILE A 89 -2.64 -0.61 -24.11
CA ILE A 89 -3.92 0.11 -24.17
C ILE A 89 -3.75 1.55 -24.67
N TYR A 90 -2.52 1.97 -24.94
CA TYR A 90 -2.15 3.28 -25.42
C TYR A 90 -1.49 3.15 -26.80
N ASP A 91 -1.94 3.96 -27.75
CA ASP A 91 -1.23 4.16 -29.01
C ASP A 91 -0.04 5.11 -28.78
N ALA A 92 1.17 4.64 -29.02
CA ALA A 92 2.39 5.45 -28.88
C ALA A 92 2.34 6.73 -29.72
N LYS A 93 1.68 6.69 -30.89
CA LYS A 93 1.50 7.85 -31.77
C LYS A 93 0.59 8.91 -31.15
N ALA A 94 -0.43 8.48 -30.40
CA ALA A 94 -1.33 9.38 -29.70
C ALA A 94 -0.61 10.08 -28.54
N LEU A 95 0.23 9.34 -27.81
CA LEU A 95 1.01 9.90 -26.69
C LEU A 95 2.03 10.95 -27.15
N GLU A 96 2.73 10.72 -28.27
CA GLU A 96 3.65 11.71 -28.85
C GLU A 96 2.91 12.98 -29.28
N LYS A 97 1.70 12.83 -29.84
CA LYS A 97 0.88 13.95 -30.28
C LYS A 97 0.36 14.77 -29.09
N ASP A 98 -0.07 14.10 -28.03
CA ASP A 98 -0.54 14.75 -26.80
C ASP A 98 0.60 15.51 -26.10
N LEU A 99 1.81 14.94 -26.06
CA LEU A 99 3.02 15.62 -25.57
C LEU A 99 3.34 16.88 -26.40
N TYR A 100 3.29 16.79 -27.73
CA TYR A 100 3.52 17.94 -28.60
C TYR A 100 2.50 19.07 -28.39
N HIS A 101 1.23 18.74 -28.13
CA HIS A 101 0.20 19.73 -27.86
C HIS A 101 0.34 20.35 -26.46
N LEU A 102 0.72 19.57 -25.44
CA LEU A 102 1.00 20.06 -24.09
C LEU A 102 2.17 21.06 -24.05
N ASP A 103 3.24 20.79 -24.81
CA ASP A 103 4.39 21.69 -24.91
C ASP A 103 4.03 23.00 -25.64
N LYS A 104 3.13 22.91 -26.64
CA LYS A 104 2.62 24.07 -27.38
C LYS A 104 1.70 24.95 -26.54
N GLU A 105 0.87 24.36 -25.68
CA GLU A 105 0.01 25.09 -24.75
C GLU A 105 0.82 25.77 -23.64
N ARG A 106 1.88 25.12 -23.14
CA ARG A 106 2.82 25.75 -22.17
C ARG A 106 3.56 26.94 -22.77
N GLY A 107 3.97 26.87 -24.04
CA GLY A 107 4.61 27.99 -24.73
C GLY A 107 3.69 29.16 -25.08
N ALA A 108 2.36 28.99 -25.01
CA ALA A 108 1.39 30.03 -25.35
C ALA A 108 0.94 30.88 -24.15
N CYS A 109 1.21 30.45 -22.90
CA CYS A 109 0.86 31.21 -21.70
C CYS A 109 1.88 32.31 -21.34
N ASP A 110 3.06 32.35 -21.98
CA ASP A 110 4.15 33.29 -21.64
C ASP A 110 4.15 34.59 -22.44
N THR A 111 3.13 34.86 -23.26
CA THR A 111 3.06 36.12 -24.03
C THR A 111 1.72 36.83 -23.81
N HIS A 112 1.58 37.53 -22.68
CA HIS A 112 0.86 38.82 -22.56
C HIS A 112 1.01 39.39 -21.14
N GLY A 113 2.00 40.25 -20.97
CA GLY A 113 2.20 41.06 -19.77
C GLY A 113 3.46 41.92 -19.92
N GLU A 114 3.28 43.10 -20.51
CA GLU A 114 4.16 44.29 -20.70
C GLU A 114 3.73 44.87 -22.07
N ASP A 115 3.12 46.04 -22.22
CA ASP A 115 3.16 47.31 -21.48
C ASP A 115 1.77 47.99 -21.40
#